data_AF-X0RAE4-F1
#
_entry.id   AF-X0RAE4-F1
#
_cell.length_a   1.000
_cell.length_b   1.000
_cell.length_c   1.000
_cell.angle_alpha   90.00
_cell.angle_beta   90.00
_cell.angle_gamma   90.00
#
_symmetry.space_group_name_H-M   'P 1'
#
loop_
_entity.id
_entity.type
_entity.pdbx_description
1 polymer ?
#
loop_
_entity_poly.entity_id
_entity_poly.type
_entity_poly.pdbx_seq_one_letter_code
_entity_poly.pdbx_strand_id
1 'polypeptide(L)' 'MDISQVAKQSGVPASTLRFYEKKCLIRSVGRHGIRRVFSEDILERLA' A
#
# COMPACT_ATOMS: atom_id res chain seq x y z
N MET A 1 -6.41 4.34 -3.21
CA MET A 1 -5.16 5.09 -3.04
C MET A 1 -4.00 4.41 -3.76
N ASP A 2 -3.15 5.12 -4.50
CA ASP A 2 -1.95 4.49 -5.08
C ASP A 2 -0.81 4.33 -4.06
N ILE A 3 0.16 3.46 -4.35
CA ILE A 3 1.25 3.15 -3.42
C ILE A 3 2.08 4.38 -3.00
N SER A 4 2.15 5.40 -3.86
CA SER A 4 2.90 6.62 -3.57
C SER A 4 2.15 7.49 -2.56
N GLN A 5 0.82 7.56 -2.66
CA GLN A 5 -0.02 8.22 -1.67
C GLN A 5 0.03 7.52 -0.32
N VAL A 6 -0.07 6.18 -0.30
CA VAL A 6 0.06 5.39 0.94
C VAL A 6 1.40 5.68 1.61
N ALA A 7 2.49 5.63 0.84
CA ALA A 7 3.82 5.87 1.37
C ALA A 7 4.00 7.28 1.98
N LYS A 8 3.37 8.30 1.39
CA LYS A 8 3.37 9.66 1.95
C LYS A 8 2.59 9.77 3.24
N GLN A 9 1.44 9.11 3.33
CA GLN A 9 0.56 9.21 4.50
C GLN A 9 1.03 8.32 5.66
N SER A 10 1.49 7.11 5.39
CA SER A 10 1.95 6.18 6.43
C SER A 10 3.42 6.39 6.84
N GLY A 11 4.17 7.20 6.09
CA GLY A 11 5.62 7.37 6.29
C GLY A 11 6.44 6.12 5.94
N VAL A 12 5.81 5.06 5.42
CA VAL A 12 6.47 3.80 5.07
C VAL A 12 6.89 3.84 3.60
N PRO A 13 8.16 3.53 3.27
CA PRO A 13 8.60 3.50 1.87
C PRO A 13 7.78 2.54 1.00
N ALA A 14 7.55 2.92 -0.26
CA ALA A 14 6.80 2.08 -1.21
C ALA A 14 7.45 0.70 -1.45
N SER A 15 8.77 0.58 -1.30
CA SER A 15 9.50 -0.71 -1.34
C SER A 15 9.07 -1.62 -0.18
N THR A 16 8.93 -1.08 1.02
CA THR A 16 8.44 -1.80 2.21
C THR A 16 6.98 -2.20 2.05
N LEU A 17 6.13 -1.33 1.49
CA LEU A 17 4.74 -1.68 1.18
C LEU A 17 4.66 -2.86 0.19
N ARG A 18 5.48 -2.87 -0.86
CA ARG A 18 5.58 -4.02 -1.80
C ARG A 18 6.05 -5.29 -1.11
N PHE A 19 6.96 -5.16 -0.14
CA PHE A 19 7.43 -6.29 0.65
C PHE A 19 6.33 -6.86 1.55
N TYR A 20 5.56 -6.00 2.22
CA TYR A 20 4.40 -6.42 3.01
C TYR A 20 3.31 -7.06 2.15
N GLU A 21 3.09 -6.53 0.95
CA GLU A 21 2.16 -7.13 -0.01
C GLU A 21 2.65 -8.52 -0.45
N LYS A 22 3.94 -8.67 -0.77
CA LYS A 22 4.55 -9.98 -1.10
C LYS A 22 4.44 -10.98 0.06
N LYS A 23 4.47 -10.49 1.30
CA LYS A 23 4.27 -11.28 2.52
C LYS A 23 2.80 -11.49 2.90
N CYS A 24 1.84 -11.05 2.07
CA CYS A 24 0.41 -11.10 2.36
C CYS A 24 -0.02 -10.35 3.65
N LEU A 25 0.80 -9.42 4.14
CA LEU A 25 0.49 -8.60 5.32
C LEU A 25 -0.49 -7.47 4.97
N ILE A 26 -0.34 -6.91 3.77
CA ILE A 26 -1.27 -5.94 3.18
C ILE A 26 -1.74 -6.48 1.83
N ARG A 27 -2.92 -6.06 1.37
CA ARG A 27 -3.49 -6.50 0.09
C ARG A 27 -3.86 -5.28 -0.75
N SER A 28 -3.50 -5.30 -2.03
CA SER A 28 -4.03 -4.33 -2.98
C SER A 28 -5.50 -4.65 -3.27
N VAL A 29 -6.36 -3.62 -3.25
CA VAL A 29 -7.79 -3.74 -3.58
C VAL A 29 -8.02 -3.89 -5.08
N GLY A 30 -7.01 -3.55 -5.88
CA GLY A 30 -7.06 -3.71 -7.32
C GLY A 30 -5.88 -3.06 -8.01
N ARG A 31 -6.04 -2.82 -9.30
CA ARG A 31 -5.04 -2.18 -10.14
C ARG A 31 -5.71 -1.10 -10.99
N HIS A 32 -5.06 0.06 -11.06
CA HIS A 32 -5.40 1.11 -12.00
C HIS A 32 -4.30 1.16 -13.06
N GLY A 33 -4.50 0.37 -14.13
CA GLY A 33 -3.46 0.06 -15.12
C GLY A 33 -2.27 -0.68 -14.51
N ILE A 34 -1.08 -0.06 -14.58
CA ILE A 34 0.18 -0.65 -14.08
C ILE A 34 0.32 -0.45 -12.56
N ARG A 35 -0.43 0.50 -11.99
CA ARG A 35 -0.30 0.86 -10.57
C ARG A 35 -1.23 0.00 -9.70
N ARG A 36 -0.71 -0.43 -8.55
CA ARG A 36 -1.49 -1.10 -7.51
C ARG A 36 -2.25 -0.05 -6.71
N VAL A 37 -3.51 -0.36 -6.43
CA VAL A 37 -4.39 0.46 -5.60
C VAL A 37 -4.58 -0.23 -4.27
N PHE A 38 -4.48 0.52 -3.20
CA PHE A 38 -4.68 0.09 -1.83
C PHE A 38 -5.89 0.82 -1.22
N SER A 39 -6.55 0.14 -0.27
CA SER A 39 -7.62 0.73 0.53
C SER A 39 -7.06 1.77 1.50
N GLU A 40 -7.90 2.62 2.06
CA GLU A 40 -7.49 3.52 3.14
C GLU A 40 -7.31 2.78 4.47
N ASP A 41 -7.98 1.64 4.65
CA ASP A 41 -7.90 0.82 5.88
C ASP A 41 -6.48 0.31 6.19
N ILE A 42 -5.61 0.21 5.16
CA ILE A 42 -4.21 -0.18 5.41
C ILE A 42 -3.42 0.93 6.11
N LEU A 43 -3.87 2.18 6.09
CA LEU A 43 -3.22 3.27 6.83
C LEU A 43 -3.40 3.08 8.33
N GLU A 44 -4.61 2.71 8.78
CA GLU A 44 -4.87 2.40 10.19
C GLU A 44 -4.07 1.21 10.68
N ARG A 45 -3.81 0.24 9.78
CA ARG A 45 -3.01 -0.95 10.10
C ARG A 45 -1.50 -0.69 10.11
N LEU A 46 -1.05 0.47 9.62
CA LEU A 46 0.36 0.87 9.54
C LEU A 46 0.73 1.96 10.56
N ALA A 47 -0.24 2.53 11.28
CA ALA A 47 -0.05 3.45 12.40
C ALA A 47 0.34 2.70 13.70
#